data_AF-A0A6I6SCT9-F1
#
_entry.id   AF-A0A6I6SCT9-F1
#
_cell.length_a   1.000
_cell.length_b   1.000
_cell.length_c   1.000
_cell.angle_alpha   90.00
_cell.angle_beta   90.00
_cell.angle_gamma   90.00
#
_symmetry.space_group_name_H-M   'P 1'
#
loop_
_entity.id
_entity.type
_entity.pdbx_description
1 polymer ?
#
loop_
_entity_poly.entity_id
_entity_poly.type
_entity_poly.pdbx_seq_one_letter_code
_entity_poly.pdbx_strand_id
1 'polypeptide(L)'
;MDIMRRLEQDSAAANAGVQEGDSLGFPADDGAYDSFDTYEIYRVTCPDCGQPIGLLADEDTLPEHALCPSSWNPFGLTVCRGSGRPAADAPETDDMMDAQEQDAAVLLTLPAGLDWRRQPFSHVGGIGERPTRVPRMRRRG
;
A
#
# COMPACT_ATOMS: atom_id res chain seq x y z
N MET A 1 4.57 -28.70 -40.89
CA MET A 1 4.95 -27.50 -40.11
C MET A 1 3.71 -27.06 -39.35
N ASP A 2 3.83 -27.07 -38.04
CA ASP A 2 2.76 -27.26 -37.07
C ASP A 2 1.74 -26.11 -36.92
N ILE A 3 0.55 -26.56 -36.55
CA ILE A 3 -0.70 -25.85 -36.29
C ILE A 3 -0.79 -25.71 -34.75
N MET A 4 -1.37 -24.61 -34.26
CA MET A 4 -1.80 -24.37 -32.87
C MET A 4 -0.73 -23.94 -31.84
N ARG A 5 -0.78 -22.66 -31.42
CA ARG A 5 -0.31 -22.24 -30.08
C ARG A 5 -1.11 -21.04 -29.55
N ARG A 6 -2.44 -21.22 -29.45
CA ARG A 6 -3.40 -20.30 -28.82
C ARG A 6 -4.22 -21.05 -27.76
N LEU A 7 -3.55 -21.55 -26.71
CA LEU A 7 -4.22 -22.31 -25.64
C LEU A 7 -3.46 -22.29 -24.30
N GLU A 8 -2.92 -21.14 -23.88
CA GLU A 8 -2.45 -20.90 -22.50
C GLU A 8 -2.94 -19.53 -22.00
N GLN A 9 -4.23 -19.26 -22.18
CA GLN A 9 -4.89 -18.07 -21.60
C GLN A 9 -6.17 -18.38 -20.82
N ASP A 10 -6.52 -19.64 -20.60
CA ASP A 10 -7.69 -20.03 -19.80
C ASP A 10 -7.33 -21.18 -18.86
N SER A 11 -6.87 -20.88 -17.63
CA SER A 11 -6.94 -21.79 -16.47
C SER A 11 -6.37 -21.14 -15.20
N ALA A 12 -7.09 -20.19 -14.59
CA ALA A 12 -6.84 -19.79 -13.19
C ALA A 12 -8.17 -19.44 -12.50
N ALA A 13 -9.16 -20.33 -12.63
CA ALA A 13 -10.41 -20.26 -11.89
C ALA A 13 -10.93 -21.66 -11.59
N ALA A 14 -10.24 -22.40 -10.71
CA ALA A 14 -10.83 -23.50 -9.96
C ALA A 14 -9.89 -23.93 -8.82
N ASN A 15 -10.25 -23.58 -7.59
CA ASN A 15 -10.37 -24.47 -6.43
C ASN A 15 -10.21 -23.67 -5.12
N ALA A 16 -11.29 -23.00 -4.71
CA ALA A 16 -11.48 -22.59 -3.32
C ALA A 16 -11.98 -23.81 -2.53
N GLY A 17 -11.06 -24.53 -1.89
CA GLY A 17 -11.37 -25.60 -0.94
C GLY A 17 -11.02 -25.13 0.48
N VAL A 18 -12.04 -24.81 1.27
CA VAL A 18 -11.93 -24.56 2.72
C VAL A 18 -11.48 -25.86 3.40
N GLN A 19 -10.37 -25.83 4.12
CA GLN A 19 -9.99 -26.89 5.05
C GLN A 19 -9.61 -26.27 6.40
N GLU A 20 -10.49 -26.56 7.34
CA GLU A 20 -10.50 -26.22 8.76
C GLU A 20 -9.40 -27.02 9.47
N GLY A 21 -8.74 -26.38 10.43
CA GLY A 21 -7.47 -26.84 10.99
C GLY A 21 -7.45 -28.25 11.58
N ASP A 22 -6.42 -28.99 11.19
CA ASP A 22 -5.75 -29.94 12.07
C ASP A 22 -4.25 -29.69 11.97
N SER A 23 -3.63 -29.43 13.12
CA SER A 23 -2.27 -28.94 13.23
C SER A 23 -1.29 -30.12 13.09
N LEU A 24 -1.01 -30.52 11.85
CA LEU A 24 -0.02 -31.54 11.53
C LEU A 24 1.28 -30.87 11.07
N GLY A 25 2.39 -31.29 11.70
CA GLY A 25 3.71 -30.67 11.60
C GLY A 25 4.13 -30.34 10.17
N PHE A 26 4.58 -29.10 9.99
CA PHE A 26 5.13 -28.59 8.74
C PHE A 26 6.18 -29.58 8.21
N PRO A 27 5.98 -30.24 7.06
CA PRO A 27 7.11 -30.82 6.36
C PRO A 27 8.07 -29.67 6.08
N ALA A 28 9.35 -29.86 6.39
CA ALA A 28 10.38 -28.93 5.98
C ALA A 28 10.40 -28.96 4.44
N ASP A 29 9.61 -28.07 3.85
CA ASP A 29 9.64 -27.72 2.44
C ASP A 29 11.04 -27.14 2.18
N ASP A 30 11.83 -27.95 1.50
CA ASP A 30 13.18 -27.69 1.09
C ASP A 30 13.19 -26.63 -0.02
N GLY A 31 13.06 -25.36 0.40
CA GLY A 31 13.54 -24.21 -0.36
C GLY A 31 12.64 -23.68 -1.47
N ALA A 32 11.34 -24.02 -1.50
CA ALA A 32 10.41 -23.51 -2.52
C ALA A 32 9.64 -22.24 -2.10
N TYR A 33 9.99 -21.61 -0.99
CA TYR A 33 9.33 -20.39 -0.48
C TYR A 33 10.18 -19.11 -0.53
N ASP A 34 11.40 -19.14 -1.09
CA ASP A 34 12.34 -18.00 -1.04
C ASP A 34 12.74 -17.43 -2.40
N SER A 35 11.86 -17.49 -3.40
CA SER A 35 11.99 -16.63 -4.58
C SER A 35 11.20 -15.34 -4.37
N PHE A 36 11.55 -14.56 -3.35
CA PHE A 36 11.20 -13.14 -3.38
C PHE A 36 12.09 -12.50 -4.44
N ASP A 37 11.58 -12.37 -5.66
CA ASP A 37 12.23 -11.57 -6.69
C ASP A 37 12.51 -10.18 -6.10
N THR A 38 13.79 -9.90 -5.88
CA THR A 38 14.23 -8.60 -5.34
C THR A 38 14.24 -7.64 -6.52
N TYR A 39 13.10 -7.00 -6.77
CA TYR A 39 12.99 -5.97 -7.79
C TYR A 39 13.68 -4.69 -7.30
N GLU A 40 14.54 -4.13 -8.14
CA GLU A 40 15.15 -2.83 -7.89
C GLU A 40 14.12 -1.74 -8.21
N ILE A 41 13.74 -0.97 -7.19
CA ILE A 41 12.79 0.14 -7.28
C ILE A 41 13.58 1.44 -7.20
N TYR A 42 13.38 2.32 -8.17
CA TYR A 42 13.91 3.68 -8.17
C TYR A 42 12.77 4.69 -8.31
N ARG A 43 13.05 5.98 -8.08
CA ARG A 43 12.05 7.04 -8.21
C ARG A 43 12.38 8.00 -9.33
N VAL A 44 11.36 8.32 -10.13
CA VAL A 44 11.41 9.35 -11.17
C VAL A 44 10.33 10.39 -10.91
N THR A 45 10.55 11.64 -11.30
CA THR A 45 9.55 12.70 -11.16
C THR A 45 8.72 12.77 -12.43
N CYS A 46 7.41 12.57 -12.32
CA CYS A 46 6.52 12.71 -13.47
C CYS A 46 6.54 14.16 -13.99
N PRO A 47 6.84 14.42 -15.27
CA PRO A 47 6.95 15.77 -15.81
C PRO A 47 5.60 16.52 -15.87
N ASP A 48 4.47 15.82 -15.80
CA ASP A 48 3.14 16.44 -15.86
C ASP A 48 2.58 16.85 -14.48
N CYS A 49 2.77 16.02 -13.45
CA CYS A 49 2.24 16.30 -12.11
C CYS A 49 3.32 16.65 -11.07
N GLY A 50 4.60 16.50 -11.40
CA GLY A 50 5.72 16.76 -10.51
C GLY A 50 5.78 15.83 -9.30
N GLN A 51 5.00 14.75 -9.27
CA GLN A 51 5.04 13.77 -8.20
C GLN A 51 6.14 12.75 -8.44
N PRO A 52 6.84 12.31 -7.38
CA PRO A 52 7.75 11.18 -7.46
C PRO A 52 6.94 9.89 -7.67
N ILE A 53 7.34 9.10 -8.66
CA ILE A 53 6.73 7.83 -9.03
C ILE A 53 7.80 6.74 -8.83
N GLY A 54 7.44 5.70 -8.08
CA GLY A 54 8.27 4.50 -7.96
C GLY A 54 8.16 3.68 -9.24
N LEU A 55 9.29 3.28 -9.80
CA LEU A 55 9.39 2.55 -11.05
C LEU A 55 10.31 1.34 -10.83
N LEU A 56 9.97 0.21 -11.45
CA LEU A 56 10.85 -0.96 -11.47
C LEU A 56 11.93 -0.77 -12.55
N ALA A 57 13.12 -1.33 -12.33
CA ALA A 57 14.24 -1.23 -13.28
C ALA A 57 13.92 -1.74 -14.71
N ASP A 58 12.94 -2.64 -14.84
CA ASP A 58 12.49 -3.23 -16.10
C ASP A 58 11.26 -2.52 -16.72
N GLU A 59 10.71 -1.50 -16.08
CA GLU A 59 9.57 -0.72 -16.60
C GLU A 59 10.05 0.46 -17.46
N ASP A 60 9.77 0.40 -18.77
CA ASP A 60 10.14 1.46 -19.73
C ASP A 60 9.15 2.64 -19.77
N THR A 61 8.00 2.53 -19.10
CA THR A 61 6.93 3.54 -19.11
C THR A 61 6.39 3.83 -17.72
N LEU A 62 6.04 5.09 -17.46
CA LEU A 62 5.43 5.49 -16.20
C LEU A 62 4.12 4.73 -15.96
N PRO A 63 3.93 4.11 -14.77
CA PRO A 63 2.70 3.43 -14.44
C PRO A 63 1.52 4.40 -14.39
N GLU A 64 0.31 3.85 -14.46
CA GLU A 64 -0.90 4.64 -14.25
C GLU A 64 -0.89 5.22 -12.83
N HIS A 65 -0.97 6.54 -12.75
CA HIS A 65 -0.99 7.26 -11.48
C HIS A 65 -2.01 8.39 -11.53
N ALA A 66 -2.50 8.79 -10.37
CA ALA A 66 -3.55 9.77 -10.26
C ALA A 66 -3.01 11.16 -9.90
N LEU A 67 -3.56 12.18 -10.55
CA LEU A 67 -3.42 13.57 -10.14
C LEU A 67 -4.48 13.89 -9.07
N CYS A 68 -4.01 14.36 -7.92
CA CYS A 68 -4.86 14.95 -6.90
C CYS A 68 -5.02 16.46 -7.16
N PRO A 69 -6.25 16.97 -7.34
CA PRO A 69 -6.46 18.38 -7.67
C PRO A 69 -6.04 19.32 -6.53
N SER A 70 -6.12 18.85 -5.28
CA SER A 70 -5.56 19.54 -4.11
C SER A 70 -5.37 18.57 -2.95
N SER A 71 -4.45 18.87 -2.04
CA SER A 71 -4.24 18.09 -0.80
C SER A 71 -5.48 17.98 0.09
N TRP A 72 -6.46 18.87 -0.09
CA TRP A 72 -7.71 18.91 0.66
C TRP A 72 -8.90 18.25 -0.06
N ASN A 73 -8.72 17.77 -1.30
CA ASN A 73 -9.75 17.05 -2.06
C ASN A 73 -9.23 15.70 -2.58
N PRO A 74 -9.04 14.71 -1.68
CA PRO A 74 -8.48 13.40 -2.05
C PRO A 74 -9.42 12.54 -2.89
N PHE A 75 -10.70 12.92 -3.04
CA PHE A 75 -11.68 12.15 -3.82
C PHE A 75 -11.77 12.61 -5.28
N GLY A 76 -11.18 13.76 -5.62
CA GLY A 76 -11.17 14.30 -6.98
C GLY A 76 -10.09 13.71 -7.87
N LEU A 77 -9.59 12.50 -7.57
CA LEU A 77 -8.49 11.88 -8.31
C LEU A 77 -8.90 11.64 -9.76
N THR A 78 -7.99 11.99 -10.67
CA THR A 78 -8.12 11.71 -12.11
C THR A 78 -6.81 11.11 -12.60
N VAL A 79 -6.85 10.25 -13.62
CA VAL A 79 -5.63 9.69 -14.20
C VAL A 79 -4.74 10.82 -14.72
N CYS A 80 -3.48 10.83 -14.29
CA CYS A 80 -2.52 11.83 -14.73
C CYS A 80 -2.24 11.64 -16.23
N ARG A 81 -2.13 12.76 -16.96
CA ARG A 81 -1.76 12.75 -18.39
C ARG A 81 -0.37 12.19 -18.65
N GLY A 82 0.49 12.16 -17.62
CA GLY A 82 1.81 11.56 -17.70
C GLY A 82 1.83 10.03 -17.59
N SER A 83 0.69 9.39 -17.29
CA SER A 83 0.59 7.92 -17.28
C SER A 83 0.93 7.35 -18.66
N GLY A 84 1.78 6.33 -18.71
CA GLY A 84 2.24 5.69 -19.94
C GLY A 84 3.30 6.47 -20.73
N ARG A 85 3.80 7.61 -20.22
CA ARG A 85 4.96 8.28 -20.83
C ARG A 85 6.23 7.43 -20.69
N PRO A 86 7.20 7.56 -21.61
CA PRO A 86 8.50 6.89 -21.46
C PRO A 86 9.19 7.27 -20.15
N ALA A 87 9.75 6.28 -19.45
CA ALA A 87 10.54 6.52 -18.24
C ALA A 87 11.75 7.42 -18.51
N ALA A 88 12.35 7.30 -19.70
CA ALA A 88 13.47 8.14 -20.15
C ALA A 88 13.15 9.64 -20.24
N ASP A 89 11.86 10.02 -20.35
CA ASP A 89 11.42 11.42 -20.37
C ASP A 89 11.20 11.98 -18.96
N ALA A 90 11.23 11.13 -17.92
CA ALA A 90 11.04 11.52 -16.53
C ALA A 90 12.41 11.64 -15.83
N PRO A 91 12.77 12.82 -15.29
CA PRO A 91 14.02 12.97 -14.56
C PRO A 91 14.01 12.08 -13.31
N GLU A 92 15.15 11.46 -13.00
CA GLU A 92 15.34 10.75 -11.74
C GLU A 92 15.08 11.72 -10.57
N THR A 93 14.33 11.24 -9.57
CA THR A 93 14.09 12.01 -8.36
C THR A 93 15.31 11.84 -7.48
N ASP A 94 15.99 12.93 -7.16
CA ASP A 94 16.94 12.93 -6.07
C ASP A 94 16.15 12.66 -4.78
N ASP A 95 16.27 11.44 -4.24
CA ASP A 95 15.59 10.98 -3.03
C ASP A 95 16.07 11.74 -1.77
N MET A 96 16.94 12.72 -1.95
CA MET A 96 17.19 13.80 -1.00
C MET A 96 15.98 14.73 -0.89
N MET A 97 14.83 14.19 -0.47
CA MET A 97 14.07 14.93 0.53
C MET A 97 15.09 15.21 1.63
N ASP A 98 15.51 16.47 1.75
CA ASP A 98 16.38 16.97 2.80
C ASP A 98 15.70 16.56 4.11
N ALA A 99 16.01 15.34 4.57
CA ALA A 99 15.41 14.71 5.71
C ALA A 99 16.07 15.44 6.86
N GLN A 100 15.56 16.64 7.12
CA GLN A 100 15.92 17.43 8.27
C GLN A 100 15.86 16.43 9.41
N GLU A 101 17.00 16.21 10.06
CA GLU A 101 17.15 15.30 11.20
C GLU A 101 16.29 15.86 12.34
N GLN A 102 14.97 15.72 12.19
CA GLN A 102 14.02 16.00 13.23
C GLN A 102 14.18 14.88 14.21
N ASP A 103 14.34 15.24 15.48
CA ASP A 103 14.42 14.29 16.58
C ASP A 103 13.28 13.26 16.42
N ALA A 104 13.66 11.99 16.16
CA ALA A 104 12.70 10.92 15.89
C ALA A 104 11.71 10.75 17.05
N ALA A 105 12.11 11.12 18.28
CA ALA A 105 11.21 11.14 19.41
C ALA A 105 10.05 12.13 19.23
N VAL A 106 10.26 13.29 18.61
CA VAL A 106 9.20 14.27 18.33
C VAL A 106 8.22 13.76 17.27
N LEU A 107 8.71 13.09 16.23
CA LEU A 107 7.87 12.55 15.15
C LEU A 107 7.05 11.33 15.59
N LEU A 108 7.63 10.49 16.45
CA LEU A 108 7.02 9.24 16.91
C LEU A 108 6.19 9.41 18.19
N THR A 109 6.32 10.55 18.89
CA THR A 109 5.47 10.87 20.03
C THR A 109 4.12 11.36 19.53
N LEU A 110 3.10 10.53 19.74
CA LEU A 110 1.73 10.91 19.50
C LEU A 110 1.38 12.15 20.34
N PRO A 111 0.84 13.23 19.75
CA PRO A 111 0.47 14.43 20.49
C PRO A 111 -0.46 14.11 21.66
N ALA A 112 -0.24 14.76 22.80
CA ALA A 112 -1.08 14.56 23.98
C ALA A 112 -2.55 14.85 23.65
N GLY A 113 -3.42 13.86 23.83
CA GLY A 113 -4.84 13.95 23.50
C GLY A 113 -5.24 13.52 22.09
N LEU A 114 -4.28 13.19 21.21
CA LEU A 114 -4.58 12.58 19.91
C LEU A 114 -4.83 11.08 20.09
N ASP A 115 -6.07 10.69 20.36
CA ASP A 115 -6.49 9.29 20.30
C ASP A 115 -6.96 8.97 18.86
N TRP A 116 -6.11 8.31 18.07
CA TRP A 116 -6.42 7.96 16.68
C TRP A 116 -7.71 7.13 16.54
N ARG A 117 -8.11 6.37 17.58
CA ARG A 117 -9.34 5.57 17.56
C ARG A 117 -10.61 6.39 17.71
N ARG A 118 -10.50 7.61 18.26
CA ARG A 118 -11.63 8.53 18.48
C ARG A 118 -11.73 9.64 17.43
N GLN A 119 -10.92 9.56 16.39
CA GLN A 119 -10.97 10.52 15.30
C GLN A 119 -12.29 10.38 14.53
N PRO A 120 -12.82 11.46 13.96
CA PRO A 120 -14.11 11.46 13.26
C PRO A 120 -14.18 10.56 12.01
N PHE A 121 -13.02 10.10 11.51
CA PHE A 121 -12.90 9.13 10.41
C PHE A 121 -12.66 7.68 10.90
N SER A 122 -12.43 7.48 12.20
CA SER A 122 -12.23 6.16 12.77
C SER A 122 -13.58 5.44 12.82
N HIS A 123 -13.59 4.18 12.38
CA HIS A 123 -14.80 3.35 12.27
C HIS A 123 -15.40 2.97 13.65
N VAL A 124 -14.84 3.49 14.75
CA VAL A 124 -15.35 3.31 16.11
C VAL A 124 -16.22 4.51 16.44
N GLY A 125 -17.55 4.36 16.36
CA GLY A 125 -18.48 5.40 16.79
C GLY A 125 -19.22 6.10 15.64
N GLY A 126 -19.96 5.37 14.82
CA GLY A 126 -20.99 5.94 13.95
C GLY A 126 -22.06 6.69 14.75
N ILE A 127 -22.78 7.58 14.07
CA ILE A 127 -23.88 8.39 14.63
C ILE A 127 -24.90 7.44 15.29
N GLY A 128 -24.87 7.35 16.62
CA GLY A 128 -25.74 6.44 17.40
C GLY A 128 -25.00 5.57 18.43
N GLU A 129 -23.69 5.41 18.31
CA GLU A 129 -22.90 4.63 19.27
C GLU A 129 -22.66 5.41 20.56
N ARG A 130 -23.46 5.10 21.58
CA ARG A 130 -23.22 5.58 22.94
C ARG A 130 -21.97 4.89 23.49
N PRO A 131 -21.05 5.61 24.16
CA PRO A 131 -19.89 4.99 24.77
C PRO A 131 -20.33 3.91 25.76
N THR A 132 -19.78 2.71 25.62
CA THR A 132 -20.03 1.58 26.50
C THR A 132 -19.66 1.99 27.93
N ARG A 133 -20.65 2.14 28.82
CA ARG A 133 -20.39 2.46 30.23
C ARG A 133 -19.71 1.27 30.89
N VAL A 134 -18.41 1.38 31.14
CA VAL A 134 -17.65 0.37 31.89
C VAL A 134 -18.12 0.42 33.35
N PRO A 135 -18.69 -0.67 33.92
CA PRO A 135 -19.12 -0.68 35.31
C PRO A 135 -17.89 -0.51 36.23
N ARG A 136 -17.92 0.47 37.13
CA ARG A 136 -16.87 0.62 38.15
C ARG A 136 -16.89 -0.60 39.07
N MET A 137 -15.84 -1.42 38.98
CA MET A 137 -15.57 -2.52 39.89
C MET A 137 -15.61 -2.01 41.32
N ARG A 138 -16.60 -2.46 42.10
CA ARG A 138 -16.73 -2.12 43.51
C ARG A 138 -15.50 -2.69 44.22
N ARG A 139 -14.63 -1.82 44.73
CA ARG A 139 -13.59 -2.27 45.67
C ARG A 139 -14.31 -2.74 46.92
N ARG A 140 -14.20 -4.04 47.21
CA ARG A 140 -14.66 -4.64 48.45
C ARG A 140 -13.68 -4.23 49.54
N GLY A 141 -14.16 -3.50 50.54
CA GLY A 141 -13.43 -3.23 51.77
C GLY A 141 -13.31 -4.47 52.63
#